data_AF-A0A7K0PC95-F1
#
_entry.id   AF-A0A7K0PC95-F1
#
_cell.length_a   1.000
_cell.length_b   1.000
_cell.length_c   1.000
_cell.angle_alpha   90.00
_cell.angle_beta   90.00
_cell.angle_gamma   90.00
#
_symmetry.space_group_name_H-M   'P 1'
#
loop_
_entity.id
_entity.type
_entity.pdbx_description
1 polymer ?
#
loop_
_entity_poly.entity_id
_entity_poly.type
_entity_poly.pdbx_seq_one_letter_code
_entity_poly.pdbx_strand_id
1 'polypeptide(L)'
;MTQEEFYQKIPDWIGHEKSRWNHITLMAYFCHKYEVKNKTKFRLVRWKADPGKGKESRDFSKLVSLFLPENYETLTSEDQSKAKLETTQKIFNYINWMFDYKFRSGEKSVTGTQLFLMPAMINEFERMYESFLKKNSKKDKMDIFLDKVKKEYPEILDRHQIDEVTDLKILEKYIQNYNLKPESLESIIIKIAKTMEII
;
A
#
# COMPACT_ATOMS: atom_id res chain seq x y z
N MET A 1 29.87 12.71 7.16
CA MET A 1 28.79 13.63 6.76
C MET A 1 28.29 14.37 8.00
N THR A 2 28.07 15.68 7.92
CA THR A 2 27.52 16.53 8.99
C THR A 2 25.98 16.58 8.96
N GLN A 3 25.34 17.29 9.91
CA GLN A 3 23.87 17.34 10.04
C GLN A 3 23.25 18.16 8.94
N GLU A 4 23.80 19.36 8.77
CA GLU A 4 23.53 20.21 7.64
C GLU A 4 23.73 19.46 6.33
N GLU A 5 24.85 18.76 6.13
CA GLU A 5 25.08 17.98 4.90
C GLU A 5 24.03 16.87 4.69
N PHE A 6 23.62 16.18 5.76
CA PHE A 6 22.55 15.19 5.68
C PHE A 6 21.23 15.85 5.22
N TYR A 7 20.81 16.93 5.89
CA TYR A 7 19.58 17.64 5.52
C TYR A 7 19.63 18.23 4.11
N GLN A 8 20.78 18.74 3.69
CA GLN A 8 20.98 19.25 2.34
C GLN A 8 20.82 18.17 1.27
N LYS A 9 21.17 16.92 1.58
CA LYS A 9 21.03 15.77 0.67
C LYS A 9 19.67 15.10 0.68
N ILE A 10 18.80 15.43 1.65
CA ILE A 10 17.45 14.84 1.73
C ILE A 10 16.68 14.99 0.42
N PRO A 11 16.57 16.19 -0.20
CA PRO A 11 15.81 16.37 -1.44
C PRO A 11 16.29 15.46 -2.57
N ASP A 12 17.60 15.34 -2.73
CA ASP A 12 18.21 14.47 -3.75
C ASP A 12 17.87 13.00 -3.49
N TRP A 13 18.03 12.54 -2.25
CA TRP A 13 17.81 11.15 -1.91
C TRP A 13 16.36 10.70 -2.02
N ILE A 14 15.42 11.53 -1.56
CA ILE A 14 13.98 11.21 -1.68
C ILE A 14 13.47 11.43 -3.11
N GLY A 15 14.22 12.13 -3.96
CA GLY A 15 13.93 12.30 -5.38
C GLY A 15 14.31 11.10 -6.25
N HIS A 16 15.16 10.19 -5.77
CA HIS A 16 15.48 8.96 -6.48
C HIS A 16 14.29 8.01 -6.58
N GLU A 17 14.30 7.14 -7.59
CA GLU A 17 13.35 6.03 -7.72
C GLU A 17 13.30 5.18 -6.44
N LYS A 18 12.08 4.84 -5.99
CA LYS A 18 11.86 4.05 -4.77
C LYS A 18 12.57 2.69 -4.77
N SER A 19 12.83 2.14 -5.95
CA SER A 19 13.62 0.92 -6.14
C SER A 19 15.06 1.02 -5.64
N ARG A 20 15.60 2.23 -5.53
CA ARG A 20 16.96 2.51 -5.05
C ARG A 20 17.00 2.90 -3.58
N TRP A 21 15.84 3.01 -2.94
CA TRP A 21 15.78 3.44 -1.55
C TRP A 21 16.33 2.35 -0.63
N ASN A 22 16.94 2.80 0.45
CA ASN A 22 17.44 1.96 1.53
C ASN A 22 17.06 2.57 2.88
N HIS A 23 17.54 1.99 3.98
CA HIS A 23 17.26 2.48 5.34
C HIS A 23 17.62 3.97 5.55
N ILE A 24 18.68 4.48 4.89
CA ILE A 24 19.06 5.90 4.95
C ILE A 24 18.05 6.77 4.20
N THR A 25 17.64 6.36 3.00
CA THR A 25 16.62 7.09 2.23
C THR A 25 15.27 7.09 2.94
N LEU A 26 14.90 5.99 3.58
CA LEU A 26 13.68 5.89 4.39
C LEU A 26 13.74 6.80 5.62
N MET A 27 14.89 6.88 6.29
CA MET A 27 15.14 7.83 7.38
C MET A 27 15.07 9.28 6.88
N ALA A 28 15.67 9.59 5.72
CA ALA A 28 15.61 10.90 5.08
C ALA A 28 14.17 11.29 4.76
N TYR A 29 13.38 10.35 4.20
CA TYR A 29 11.95 10.53 3.95
C TYR A 29 11.17 10.83 5.23
N PHE A 30 11.42 10.09 6.32
CA PHE A 30 10.83 10.38 7.62
C PHE A 30 11.15 11.80 8.10
N CYS A 31 12.42 12.20 8.02
CA CYS A 31 12.86 13.54 8.43
C CYS A 31 12.19 14.65 7.60
N HIS A 32 12.12 14.46 6.27
CA HIS A 32 11.42 15.37 5.37
C HIS A 32 9.94 15.51 5.73
N LYS A 33 9.23 14.38 5.90
CA LYS A 33 7.81 14.38 6.27
C LYS A 33 7.57 15.05 7.62
N TYR A 34 8.47 14.84 8.58
CA TYR A 34 8.42 15.49 9.89
C TYR A 34 8.52 17.02 9.76
N GLU A 35 9.49 17.49 8.97
CA GLU A 35 9.73 18.91 8.73
C GLU A 35 8.55 19.59 8.03
N VAL A 36 8.00 18.95 6.99
CA VAL A 36 6.80 19.45 6.29
C VAL A 36 5.60 19.57 7.23
N LYS A 37 5.36 18.55 8.09
CA LYS A 37 4.20 18.53 8.99
C LYS A 37 4.33 19.52 10.15
N ASN A 38 5.52 19.63 10.74
CA ASN A 38 5.73 20.36 12.00
C ASN A 38 6.46 21.69 11.83
N LYS A 39 6.90 22.03 10.62
CA LYS A 39 7.72 23.21 10.29
C LYS A 39 9.02 23.27 11.10
N THR A 40 9.58 22.12 11.48
CA THR A 40 10.82 22.02 12.24
C THR A 40 11.60 20.77 11.88
N LYS A 41 12.94 20.86 11.90
CA LYS A 41 13.82 19.73 11.61
C LYS A 41 13.79 18.69 12.73
N PHE A 42 13.67 17.42 12.37
CA PHE A 42 13.70 16.31 13.33
C PHE A 42 15.10 16.16 13.94
N ARG A 43 15.25 16.30 15.26
CA ARG A 43 16.57 16.21 15.92
C ARG A 43 17.02 14.76 16.12
N LEU A 44 18.14 14.37 15.49
CA LEU A 44 18.76 13.06 15.64
C LEU A 44 19.50 12.93 17.00
N VAL A 45 19.36 11.78 17.67
CA VAL A 45 19.87 11.50 19.02
C VAL A 45 21.33 11.04 18.94
N ARG A 46 22.24 11.96 19.28
CA ARG A 46 23.72 11.83 19.31
C ARG A 46 24.39 11.98 17.93
N TRP A 47 24.65 13.24 17.59
CA TRP A 47 25.31 13.71 16.36
C TRP A 47 26.81 13.36 16.21
N LYS A 48 27.45 12.72 17.20
CA LYS A 48 28.92 12.54 17.18
C LYS A 48 29.42 11.51 16.16
N ALA A 49 28.52 10.82 15.45
CA ALA A 49 28.85 9.83 14.43
C ALA A 49 28.18 10.20 13.09
N ASP A 50 28.74 9.70 11.99
CA ASP A 50 28.14 9.76 10.65
C ASP A 50 26.61 9.47 10.73
N PRO A 51 25.73 10.29 10.13
CA PRO A 51 24.29 10.06 10.09
C PRO A 51 23.92 8.63 9.68
N GLY A 52 24.69 8.03 8.76
CA GLY A 52 24.50 6.64 8.33
C GLY A 52 24.81 5.60 9.39
N LYS A 53 25.53 5.97 10.45
CA LYS A 53 25.93 5.12 11.59
C LYS A 53 25.24 5.53 12.91
N GLY A 54 24.34 6.52 12.86
CA GLY A 54 23.59 7.01 14.00
C GLY A 54 22.62 5.97 14.58
N LYS A 55 22.06 6.27 15.76
CA LYS A 55 21.04 5.42 16.37
C LYS A 55 19.82 5.27 15.45
N GLU A 56 19.36 6.37 14.88
CA GLU A 56 18.18 6.39 14.01
C GLU A 56 18.38 5.58 12.73
N SER A 57 19.56 5.70 12.11
CA SER A 57 19.92 4.88 10.95
C SER A 57 19.85 3.39 11.29
N ARG A 58 20.43 2.98 12.44
CA ARG A 58 20.35 1.59 12.92
C ARG A 58 18.92 1.15 13.21
N ASP A 59 18.09 2.03 13.75
CA ASP A 59 16.67 1.72 14.01
C ASP A 59 15.92 1.48 12.68
N PHE A 60 16.19 2.26 11.63
CA PHE A 60 15.66 2.00 10.28
C PHE A 60 16.26 0.74 9.63
N SER A 61 17.55 0.45 9.84
CA SER A 61 18.15 -0.82 9.39
C SER A 61 17.46 -2.02 10.03
N LYS A 62 17.19 -1.96 11.34
CA LYS A 62 16.45 -3.01 12.06
C LYS A 62 15.04 -3.18 11.52
N LEU A 63 14.36 -2.06 11.23
CA LEU A 63 13.03 -2.09 10.64
C LEU A 63 13.02 -2.78 9.27
N VAL A 64 14.06 -2.57 8.45
CA VAL A 64 14.26 -3.33 7.20
C VAL A 64 14.38 -4.82 7.49
N SER A 65 15.28 -5.20 8.39
CA SER A 65 15.48 -6.62 8.76
C SER A 65 14.21 -7.28 9.30
N LEU A 66 13.36 -6.56 10.03
CA LEU A 66 12.11 -7.09 10.58
C LEU A 66 11.05 -7.41 9.53
N PHE A 67 11.03 -6.68 8.41
CA PHE A 67 10.03 -6.89 7.34
C PHE A 67 10.56 -7.70 6.17
N LEU A 68 11.86 -7.98 6.11
CA LEU A 68 12.40 -8.94 5.17
C LEU A 68 11.89 -10.35 5.51
N PRO A 69 11.72 -11.23 4.50
CA PRO A 69 11.35 -12.61 4.74
C PRO A 69 12.45 -13.34 5.52
N GLU A 70 12.08 -14.26 6.42
CA GLU A 70 13.02 -14.98 7.29
C GLU A 70 14.11 -15.72 6.50
N ASN A 71 13.78 -16.22 5.31
CA ASN A 71 14.69 -16.95 4.43
C ASN A 71 15.45 -16.05 3.44
N TYR A 72 15.44 -14.72 3.61
CA TYR A 72 16.02 -13.76 2.67
C TYR A 72 17.45 -14.10 2.22
N GLU A 73 18.34 -14.44 3.16
CA GLU A 73 19.75 -14.74 2.86
C GLU A 73 19.93 -16.02 2.00
N THR A 74 18.90 -16.86 1.91
CA THR A 74 18.93 -18.11 1.13
C THR A 74 18.24 -17.98 -0.23
N LEU A 75 17.61 -16.84 -0.52
CA LEU A 75 16.95 -16.56 -1.79
C LEU A 75 17.96 -16.33 -2.92
N THR A 76 17.50 -16.45 -4.18
CA THR A 76 18.29 -16.07 -5.35
C THR A 76 18.55 -14.55 -5.36
N SER A 77 19.57 -14.09 -6.10
CA SER A 77 19.87 -12.65 -6.18
C SER A 77 18.69 -11.82 -6.76
N GLU A 78 17.92 -12.41 -7.68
CA GLU A 78 16.72 -11.80 -8.25
C GLU A 78 15.60 -11.69 -7.19
N ASP A 79 15.32 -12.78 -6.48
CA ASP A 79 14.31 -12.81 -5.43
C ASP A 79 14.68 -11.91 -4.24
N GLN A 80 15.96 -11.84 -3.87
CA GLN A 80 16.46 -10.90 -2.87
C GLN A 80 16.19 -9.45 -3.30
N SER A 81 16.46 -9.12 -4.56
CA SER A 81 16.21 -7.78 -5.09
C SER A 81 14.73 -7.42 -5.04
N LYS A 82 13.85 -8.37 -5.40
CA LYS A 82 12.39 -8.21 -5.32
C LYS A 82 11.90 -8.07 -3.87
N ALA A 83 12.33 -8.96 -2.98
CA ALA A 83 11.96 -8.92 -1.56
C ALA A 83 12.38 -7.60 -0.90
N LYS A 84 13.57 -7.09 -1.26
CA LYS A 84 14.07 -5.79 -0.78
C LYS A 84 13.22 -4.63 -1.29
N LEU A 85 12.79 -4.65 -2.54
CA LEU A 85 11.89 -3.66 -3.12
C LEU A 85 10.54 -3.64 -2.38
N GLU A 86 9.92 -4.81 -2.23
CA GLU A 86 8.64 -4.97 -1.54
C GLU A 86 8.73 -4.51 -0.08
N THR A 87 9.80 -4.89 0.61
CA THR A 87 10.09 -4.47 1.99
C THR A 87 10.22 -2.95 2.09
N THR A 88 10.97 -2.34 1.17
CA THR A 88 11.15 -0.89 1.12
C THR A 88 9.82 -0.17 0.94
N GLN A 89 8.95 -0.69 0.06
CA GLN A 89 7.61 -0.15 -0.16
C GLN A 89 6.69 -0.33 1.06
N LYS A 90 6.77 -1.49 1.74
CA LYS A 90 6.04 -1.75 3.00
C LYS A 90 6.48 -0.77 4.10
N ILE A 91 7.79 -0.51 4.24
CA ILE A 91 8.30 0.45 5.22
C ILE A 91 7.89 1.88 4.88
N PHE A 92 7.91 2.28 3.62
CA PHE A 92 7.39 3.58 3.19
C PHE A 92 5.93 3.76 3.63
N ASN A 93 5.09 2.74 3.42
CA ASN A 93 3.70 2.73 3.85
C ASN A 93 3.59 2.74 5.38
N TYR A 94 4.45 2.01 6.08
CA TYR A 94 4.50 2.00 7.54
C TYR A 94 4.84 3.37 8.11
N ILE A 95 5.86 4.05 7.57
CA ILE A 95 6.21 5.42 7.95
C ILE A 95 5.00 6.34 7.77
N ASN A 96 4.30 6.23 6.64
CA ASN A 96 3.12 7.04 6.38
C ASN A 96 2.00 6.79 7.40
N TRP A 97 1.66 5.53 7.63
CA TRP A 97 0.63 5.13 8.58
C TRP A 97 0.98 5.56 10.01
N MET A 98 2.23 5.32 10.45
CA MET A 98 2.71 5.76 11.76
C MET A 98 2.64 7.28 11.90
N PHE A 99 2.94 8.02 10.82
CA PHE A 99 2.80 9.47 10.83
C PHE A 99 1.36 9.90 11.10
N ASP A 100 0.42 9.31 10.39
CA ASP A 100 -1.00 9.64 10.49
C ASP A 100 -1.60 9.16 11.81
N TYR A 101 -1.07 8.09 12.39
CA TYR A 101 -1.50 7.54 13.68
C TYR A 101 -0.96 8.35 14.87
N LYS A 102 0.36 8.59 14.94
CA LYS A 102 1.00 9.26 16.08
C LYS A 102 0.95 10.78 16.03
N PHE A 103 1.13 11.37 14.86
CA PHE A 103 1.22 12.83 14.73
C PHE A 103 -0.09 13.48 14.29
N ARG A 104 -1.21 12.73 14.32
CA ARG A 104 -2.55 13.22 14.00
C ARG A 104 -2.94 14.43 14.83
N SER A 105 -2.63 14.36 16.12
CA SER A 105 -2.99 15.37 17.12
C SER A 105 -1.96 16.50 17.24
N GLY A 106 -0.97 16.56 16.34
CA GLY A 106 0.02 17.64 16.34
C GLY A 106 1.08 17.53 17.44
N GLU A 107 1.43 16.31 17.88
CA GLU A 107 2.58 16.09 18.77
C GLU A 107 3.85 16.70 18.17
N LYS A 108 4.34 17.76 18.81
CA LYS A 108 5.47 18.56 18.31
C LYS A 108 6.84 18.01 18.68
N SER A 109 6.91 16.99 19.53
CA SER A 109 8.18 16.51 20.07
C SER A 109 8.22 14.99 20.12
N VAL A 110 8.90 14.41 19.14
CA VAL A 110 9.34 13.02 19.19
C VAL A 110 10.86 13.00 19.25
N THR A 111 11.40 12.36 20.27
CA THR A 111 12.84 12.16 20.43
C THR A 111 13.21 10.77 19.97
N GLY A 112 13.89 10.68 18.83
CA GLY A 112 14.36 9.42 18.26
C GLY A 112 13.28 8.59 17.54
N THR A 113 13.71 7.61 16.75
CA THR A 113 12.87 6.83 15.83
C THR A 113 12.45 5.46 16.39
N GLN A 114 12.67 5.21 17.69
CA GLN A 114 12.35 3.91 18.32
C GLN A 114 10.87 3.56 18.31
N LEU A 115 9.98 4.54 18.12
CA LEU A 115 8.55 4.30 17.96
C LEU A 115 8.24 3.34 16.81
N PHE A 116 9.11 3.27 15.79
CA PHE A 116 8.95 2.34 14.66
C PHE A 116 9.28 0.89 15.03
N LEU A 117 9.89 0.65 16.18
CA LEU A 117 10.30 -0.67 16.65
C LEU A 117 9.38 -1.21 17.75
N MET A 118 8.28 -0.51 18.08
CA MET A 118 7.33 -0.97 19.08
C MET A 118 6.53 -2.17 18.53
N PRO A 119 6.60 -3.37 19.13
CA PRO A 119 5.95 -4.57 18.59
C PRO A 119 4.44 -4.40 18.36
N ALA A 120 3.75 -3.73 19.30
CA ALA A 120 2.33 -3.44 19.16
C ALA A 120 2.01 -2.60 17.90
N MET A 121 2.86 -1.61 17.57
CA MET A 121 2.67 -0.79 16.38
C MET A 121 2.97 -1.54 15.08
N ILE A 122 3.98 -2.41 15.10
CA ILE A 122 4.35 -3.25 13.95
C ILE A 122 3.21 -4.23 13.67
N ASN A 123 2.77 -4.98 14.70
CA ASN A 123 1.72 -5.97 14.57
C ASN A 123 0.40 -5.35 14.09
N GLU A 124 0.01 -4.19 14.63
CA GLU A 124 -1.17 -3.46 14.17
C GLU A 124 -1.08 -3.10 12.68
N PHE A 125 0.06 -2.53 12.28
CA PHE A 125 0.30 -2.18 10.89
C PHE A 125 0.26 -3.41 9.98
N GLU A 126 0.90 -4.52 10.35
CA GLU A 126 0.91 -5.73 9.52
C GLU A 126 -0.49 -6.28 9.30
N ARG A 127 -1.32 -6.36 10.34
CA ARG A 127 -2.72 -6.79 10.18
C ARG A 127 -3.50 -5.87 9.24
N MET A 128 -3.35 -4.55 9.39
CA MET A 128 -4.01 -3.58 8.52
C MET A 128 -3.49 -3.65 7.08
N TYR A 129 -2.17 -3.78 6.91
CA TYR A 129 -1.50 -3.83 5.62
C TYR A 129 -1.86 -5.11 4.86
N GLU A 130 -1.90 -6.25 5.54
CA GLU A 130 -2.41 -7.50 4.96
C GLU A 130 -3.89 -7.39 4.57
N SER A 131 -4.73 -6.77 5.40
CA SER A 131 -6.13 -6.52 5.04
C SER A 131 -6.26 -5.62 3.82
N PHE A 132 -5.46 -4.55 3.74
CA PHE A 132 -5.38 -3.67 2.59
C PHE A 132 -4.91 -4.41 1.33
N LEU A 133 -3.86 -5.23 1.44
CA LEU A 133 -3.38 -6.05 0.34
C LEU A 133 -4.47 -7.02 -0.10
N LYS A 134 -5.11 -7.76 0.82
CA LYS A 134 -6.23 -8.68 0.50
C LYS A 134 -7.38 -7.97 -0.22
N LYS A 135 -7.75 -6.77 0.21
CA LYS A 135 -8.80 -5.96 -0.42
C LYS A 135 -8.41 -5.44 -1.81
N ASN A 136 -7.11 -5.25 -2.06
CA ASN A 136 -6.59 -4.74 -3.32
C ASN A 136 -5.96 -5.81 -4.23
N SER A 137 -5.79 -7.04 -3.74
CA SER A 137 -5.09 -8.11 -4.44
C SER A 137 -5.98 -8.97 -5.32
N LYS A 138 -7.25 -8.60 -5.51
CA LYS A 138 -8.07 -8.91 -6.69
C LYS A 138 -9.40 -8.16 -6.58
N LYS A 139 -9.67 -7.24 -7.52
CA LYS A 139 -11.05 -7.15 -8.00
C LYS A 139 -11.31 -8.46 -8.70
N ASP A 140 -12.21 -9.28 -8.18
CA ASP A 140 -12.66 -10.48 -8.88
C ASP A 140 -13.16 -10.08 -10.30
N LYS A 141 -13.18 -11.01 -11.24
CA LYS A 141 -13.81 -10.77 -12.55
C LYS A 141 -15.22 -10.20 -12.37
N MET A 142 -15.90 -10.63 -11.30
CA MET A 142 -17.18 -10.09 -10.85
C MET A 142 -17.09 -8.61 -10.43
N ASP A 143 -16.12 -8.20 -9.62
CA ASP A 143 -15.94 -6.80 -9.21
C ASP A 143 -15.62 -5.89 -10.41
N ILE A 144 -14.80 -6.36 -11.35
CA ILE A 144 -14.49 -5.64 -12.59
C ILE A 144 -15.75 -5.50 -13.45
N PHE A 145 -16.56 -6.54 -13.51
CA PHE A 145 -17.82 -6.55 -14.22
C PHE A 145 -18.84 -5.60 -13.59
N LEU A 146 -19.03 -5.64 -12.27
CA LEU A 146 -19.95 -4.75 -11.55
C LEU A 146 -19.55 -3.29 -11.72
N ASP A 147 -18.26 -2.97 -11.67
CA ASP A 147 -17.75 -1.63 -11.95
C ASP A 147 -18.04 -1.18 -13.39
N LYS A 148 -17.95 -2.09 -14.36
CA LYS A 148 -18.27 -1.81 -15.76
C LYS A 148 -19.77 -1.58 -15.94
N VAL A 149 -20.60 -2.47 -15.40
CA VAL A 149 -22.07 -2.37 -15.45
C VAL A 149 -22.56 -1.11 -14.77
N LYS A 150 -22.01 -0.76 -13.61
CA LYS A 150 -22.38 0.46 -12.88
C LYS A 150 -22.07 1.75 -13.67
N LYS A 151 -21.03 1.73 -14.51
CA LYS A 151 -20.64 2.88 -15.34
C LYS A 151 -21.42 2.96 -16.66
N GLU A 152 -21.66 1.83 -17.31
CA GLU A 152 -22.21 1.77 -18.67
C GLU A 152 -23.72 1.47 -18.70
N TYR A 153 -24.24 0.74 -17.71
CA TYR A 153 -25.61 0.21 -17.67
C TYR A 153 -26.23 0.24 -16.25
N PRO A 154 -26.23 1.37 -15.54
CA PRO A 154 -26.67 1.41 -14.13
C PRO A 154 -28.12 0.93 -13.92
N GLU A 155 -29.01 1.15 -14.90
CA GLU A 155 -30.43 0.77 -14.83
C GLU A 155 -30.69 -0.72 -14.58
N ILE A 156 -29.74 -1.61 -14.95
CA ILE A 156 -29.93 -3.05 -14.73
C ILE A 156 -29.84 -3.40 -13.24
N LEU A 157 -29.03 -2.66 -12.49
CA LEU A 157 -28.81 -2.91 -11.07
C LEU A 157 -30.06 -2.54 -10.27
N ASP A 158 -30.78 -1.51 -10.69
CA ASP A 158 -32.06 -1.10 -10.10
C ASP A 158 -33.18 -2.14 -10.38
N ARG A 159 -33.12 -2.84 -11.52
CA ARG A 159 -34.15 -3.79 -11.94
C ARG A 159 -33.95 -5.21 -11.39
N HIS A 160 -32.70 -5.66 -11.27
CA HIS A 160 -32.40 -7.09 -11.04
C HIS A 160 -31.42 -7.40 -9.91
N GLN A 161 -30.95 -6.41 -9.13
CA GLN A 161 -30.05 -6.60 -7.97
C GLN A 161 -28.92 -7.61 -8.24
N ILE A 162 -28.05 -7.29 -9.20
CA ILE A 162 -26.95 -8.17 -9.60
C ILE A 162 -25.73 -7.86 -8.72
N ASP A 163 -25.39 -8.75 -7.80
CA ASP A 163 -24.24 -8.61 -6.91
C ASP A 163 -23.28 -9.83 -7.01
N GLU A 164 -23.79 -11.01 -7.36
CA GLU A 164 -23.03 -12.25 -7.42
C GLU A 164 -23.19 -13.00 -8.76
N VAL A 165 -22.31 -13.99 -8.99
CA VAL A 165 -22.36 -14.86 -10.18
C VAL A 165 -23.68 -15.63 -10.29
N THR A 166 -24.30 -15.95 -9.14
CA THR A 166 -25.60 -16.64 -9.10
C THR A 166 -26.72 -15.78 -9.67
N ASP A 167 -26.69 -14.46 -9.45
CA ASP A 167 -27.71 -13.53 -9.94
C ASP A 167 -27.68 -13.44 -11.47
N LEU A 168 -26.48 -13.51 -12.06
CA LEU A 168 -26.31 -13.60 -13.52
C LEU A 168 -26.93 -14.87 -14.10
N LYS A 169 -26.84 -16.01 -13.41
CA LYS A 169 -27.51 -17.25 -13.84
C LYS A 169 -29.03 -17.15 -13.72
N ILE A 170 -29.53 -16.44 -12.72
CA ILE A 170 -30.97 -16.16 -12.57
C ILE A 170 -31.45 -15.24 -13.69
N LEU A 171 -30.69 -14.20 -14.01
CA LEU A 171 -30.98 -13.27 -15.10
C LEU A 171 -30.95 -13.98 -16.46
N GLU A 172 -30.02 -14.92 -16.68
CA GLU A 172 -29.99 -15.75 -17.88
C GLU A 172 -31.27 -16.59 -18.03
N LYS A 173 -31.74 -17.21 -16.93
CA LYS A 173 -33.01 -17.95 -16.92
C LYS A 173 -34.21 -17.03 -17.15
N TYR A 174 -34.18 -15.81 -16.61
CA TYR A 174 -35.21 -14.80 -16.84
C TYR A 174 -35.33 -14.45 -18.34
N ILE A 175 -34.19 -14.20 -19.01
CA ILE A 175 -34.16 -13.96 -20.47
C ILE A 175 -34.79 -15.11 -21.25
N GLN A 176 -34.46 -16.36 -20.89
CA GLN A 176 -35.00 -17.56 -21.53
C GLN A 176 -36.51 -17.71 -21.29
N ASN A 177 -36.97 -17.55 -20.05
CA ASN A 177 -38.38 -17.75 -19.69
C ASN A 177 -39.31 -16.71 -20.32
N TYR A 178 -38.83 -15.49 -20.51
CA TYR A 178 -39.61 -14.38 -21.07
C TYR A 178 -39.31 -14.10 -22.55
N ASN A 179 -38.48 -14.92 -23.21
CA ASN A 179 -38.06 -14.76 -24.61
C ASN A 179 -37.60 -13.32 -24.94
N LEU A 180 -36.74 -12.75 -24.08
CA LEU A 180 -36.26 -11.39 -24.27
C LEU A 180 -35.41 -11.27 -25.54
N LYS A 181 -35.54 -10.15 -26.24
CA LYS A 181 -34.79 -9.90 -27.46
C LYS A 181 -33.29 -9.76 -27.19
N PRO A 182 -32.41 -10.06 -28.18
CA PRO A 182 -30.96 -9.90 -28.03
C PRO A 182 -30.52 -8.47 -27.70
N GLU A 183 -31.31 -7.46 -28.08
CA GLU A 183 -31.02 -6.05 -27.82
C GLU A 183 -31.52 -5.56 -26.45
N SER A 184 -32.22 -6.41 -25.69
CA SER A 184 -32.63 -6.05 -24.32
C SER A 184 -31.43 -5.83 -23.42
N LEU A 185 -31.61 -4.98 -22.41
CA LEU A 185 -30.56 -4.65 -21.45
C LEU A 185 -30.04 -5.90 -20.76
N GLU A 186 -30.94 -6.80 -20.37
CA GLU A 186 -30.64 -8.10 -19.75
C GLU A 186 -29.72 -8.95 -20.65
N SER A 187 -30.06 -9.08 -21.94
CA SER A 187 -29.28 -9.84 -22.91
C SER A 187 -27.88 -9.26 -23.15
N ILE A 188 -27.75 -7.93 -23.17
CA ILE A 188 -26.45 -7.24 -23.31
C ILE A 188 -25.57 -7.55 -22.10
N ILE A 189 -26.12 -7.49 -20.89
CA ILE A 189 -25.39 -7.71 -19.64
C ILE A 189 -24.89 -9.15 -19.52
N ILE A 190 -25.72 -10.14 -19.87
CA ILE A 190 -25.30 -11.55 -19.93
C ILE A 190 -24.20 -11.77 -20.98
N LYS A 191 -24.28 -11.11 -22.14
CA LYS A 191 -23.23 -11.20 -23.16
C LYS A 191 -21.89 -10.65 -22.66
N ILE A 192 -21.91 -9.53 -21.92
CA ILE A 192 -20.71 -8.97 -21.29
C ILE A 192 -20.15 -9.96 -20.26
N ALA A 193 -20.99 -10.52 -19.39
CA ALA A 193 -20.56 -11.50 -18.37
C ALA A 193 -19.89 -12.74 -18.99
N LYS A 194 -20.45 -13.28 -20.08
CA LYS A 194 -19.87 -14.39 -20.85
C LYS A 194 -18.55 -14.03 -21.52
N THR A 195 -18.46 -12.82 -22.09
CA THR A 195 -17.23 -12.32 -22.73
C THR A 195 -16.09 -12.17 -21.70
N MET A 196 -16.45 -11.87 -20.45
CA MET A 196 -15.50 -11.78 -19.33
C MET A 196 -15.23 -13.14 -18.66
N GLU A 197 -15.84 -14.23 -19.15
CA GLU A 197 -15.75 -15.58 -18.60
C GLU A 197 -16.10 -15.63 -17.08
N ILE A 198 -17.19 -14.95 -16.71
CA ILE A 198 -17.74 -14.98 -15.34
C ILE A 198 -18.77 -16.12 -15.20
N ILE A 199 -19.52 -16.36 -16.29
CA ILE A 199 -20.49 -17.44 -16.48
C ILE A 199 -20.27 -18.11 -17.83
#